data_AF-A0A3C0SYG5-F1
#
_entry.id   AF-A0A3C0SYG5-F1
#
_cell.length_a   1.000
_cell.length_b   1.000
_cell.length_c   1.000
_cell.angle_alpha   90.00
_cell.angle_beta   90.00
_cell.angle_gamma   90.00
#
_symmetry.space_group_name_H-M   'P 1'
#
loop_
_entity.id
_entity.type
_entity.pdbx_description
1 polymer ?
#
loop_
_entity_poly.entity_id
_entity_poly.type
_entity_poly.pdbx_seq_one_letter_code
_entity_poly.pdbx_strand_id
1 'polypeptide(L)' 'KAVEISSLPDVQSVNITTGRYDLMIEVLVDSNRGLVRFLTEQLSQVKGISSTESFLMLKGYNKYI' A
#
# COMPACT_ATOMS: atom_id res chain seq x y z
N LYS A 1 -3.26 -7.55 10.56
CA LYS A 1 -3.16 -7.17 9.12
C LYS A 1 -1.98 -6.24 8.86
N ALA A 2 -1.78 -5.19 9.67
CA ALA A 2 -0.64 -4.30 9.52
C ALA A 2 0.74 -5.01 9.41
N VAL A 3 1.06 -5.92 10.34
CA VAL A 3 2.34 -6.66 10.34
C VAL A 3 2.51 -7.58 9.13
N GLU A 4 1.42 -8.22 8.69
CA GLU A 4 1.40 -9.09 7.51
C GLU A 4 1.68 -8.27 6.24
N ILE A 5 0.99 -7.14 6.09
CA ILE A 5 1.15 -6.23 4.95
C ILE A 5 2.52 -5.55 4.96
N SER A 6 3.04 -5.15 6.13
CA SER A 6 4.35 -4.51 6.23
C SER A 6 5.52 -5.43 5.86
N SER A 7 5.27 -6.73 5.76
CA SER A 7 6.27 -7.73 5.34
C SER A 7 6.25 -7.98 3.84
N LEU A 8 5.33 -7.37 3.09
CA LEU A 8 5.28 -7.48 1.63
C LEU A 8 6.43 -6.70 1.00
N PRO A 9 7.06 -7.23 -0.06
CA PRO A 9 8.32 -6.69 -0.60
C PRO A 9 8.18 -5.26 -1.16
N ASP A 10 7.04 -4.92 -1.74
CA ASP A 10 6.80 -3.60 -2.33
C ASP A 10 6.28 -2.56 -1.31
N VAL A 11 6.09 -2.95 -0.03
CA VAL A 11 5.55 -2.08 1.02
C VAL A 11 6.68 -1.34 1.74
N GLN A 12 6.65 -0.02 1.63
CA GLN A 12 7.59 0.90 2.29
C GLN A 12 7.17 1.21 3.73
N SER A 13 5.87 1.41 3.96
CA SER A 13 5.35 1.66 5.31
C SER A 13 3.89 1.26 5.45
N VAL A 14 3.50 0.96 6.68
CA VAL A 14 2.10 0.73 7.07
C VAL A 14 1.81 1.53 8.33
N ASN A 15 0.76 2.33 8.27
CA ASN A 15 0.30 3.16 9.38
C ASN A 15 -1.12 2.77 9.75
N ILE A 16 -1.41 2.65 11.04
CA ILE A 16 -2.77 2.49 11.54
C ILE A 16 -3.36 3.89 11.70
N THR A 17 -4.57 4.13 11.21
CA THR A 17 -5.19 5.46 11.23
C THR A 17 -6.55 5.44 11.92
N THR A 18 -6.97 6.59 12.43
CA THR A 18 -8.32 6.80 12.98
C THR A 18 -9.31 7.31 11.92
N GLY A 19 -8.89 7.36 10.65
CA GLY A 19 -9.65 7.94 9.55
C GLY A 19 -10.66 6.97 8.93
N ARG A 20 -11.06 7.25 7.68
CA ARG A 20 -11.98 6.40 6.90
C ARG A 20 -11.44 4.98 6.68
N TYR A 21 -10.12 4.82 6.68
CA TYR A 21 -9.43 3.57 6.44
C TYR A 21 -8.65 3.17 7.70
N ASP A 22 -8.73 1.90 8.10
CA ASP A 22 -7.99 1.40 9.26
C ASP A 22 -6.46 1.45 9.04
N LEU A 23 -6.03 1.30 7.79
CA LEU A 23 -4.62 1.26 7.39
C LEU A 23 -4.34 2.22 6.23
N MET A 24 -3.24 2.96 6.33
CA MET A 24 -2.62 3.69 5.23
C MET A 24 -1.30 3.02 4.88
N ILE A 25 -1.18 2.52 3.65
CA ILE A 25 -0.05 1.73 3.19
C ILE A 25 0.65 2.52 2.08
N GLU A 26 1.96 2.66 2.21
CA GLU A 26 2.80 3.22 1.17
C GLU A 26 3.54 2.10 0.45
N VAL A 27 3.43 2.10 -0.88
CA VAL A 27 4.11 1.13 -1.74
C VAL A 27 5.03 1.84 -2.72
N LEU A 28 6.16 1.21 -3.02
CA LEU A 28 7.07 1.63 -4.07
C LEU A 28 7.16 0.53 -5.11
N VAL A 29 6.71 0.84 -6.32
CA VAL A 29 6.64 -0.10 -7.44
C VAL A 29 7.29 0.50 -8.68
N ASP A 30 7.77 -0.37 -9.57
CA ASP A 30 8.52 0.01 -10.76
C ASP A 30 7.71 0.76 -11.83
N SER A 31 6.38 0.61 -11.83
CA SER A 31 5.50 1.05 -12.90
C SER A 31 4.02 0.95 -12.52
N ASN A 32 3.14 1.48 -13.37
CA ASN A 32 1.69 1.26 -13.24
C ASN A 32 1.33 -0.23 -13.30
N ARG A 33 2.07 -1.04 -14.07
CA ARG A 33 1.87 -2.50 -14.08
C ARG A 33 2.29 -3.12 -12.75
N GLY A 34 3.37 -2.62 -12.14
CA GLY A 34 3.80 -2.98 -10.80
C GLY A 34 2.71 -2.71 -9.76
N LEU A 35 2.03 -1.56 -9.84
CA LEU A 35 0.89 -1.26 -8.95
C LEU A 35 -0.26 -2.26 -9.14
N VAL A 36 -0.65 -2.54 -10.38
CA VAL A 36 -1.70 -3.52 -10.66
C VAL A 36 -1.31 -4.89 -10.09
N ARG A 37 -0.09 -5.36 -10.35
CA ARG A 37 0.44 -6.62 -9.82
C ARG A 37 0.38 -6.66 -8.30
N PHE A 38 0.85 -5.60 -7.63
CA PHE A 38 0.79 -5.50 -6.17
C PHE A 38 -0.65 -5.68 -5.67
N LEU A 39 -1.61 -4.97 -6.26
CA LEU A 39 -3.01 -5.04 -5.85
C LEU A 39 -3.65 -6.41 -6.12
N THR A 40 -3.42 -6.98 -7.30
CA THR A 40 -4.13 -8.19 -7.75
C THR A 40 -3.47 -9.49 -7.33
N GLU A 41 -2.15 -9.50 -7.08
CA GLU A 41 -1.39 -10.73 -6.79
C GLU A 41 -0.80 -10.77 -5.39
N GLN A 42 -0.46 -9.63 -4.77
CA GLN A 42 0.13 -9.61 -3.43
C GLN A 42 -0.91 -9.23 -2.38
N LEU A 43 -1.49 -8.03 -2.48
CA LEU A 43 -2.44 -7.52 -1.50
C LEU A 43 -3.73 -8.37 -1.46
N SER A 44 -4.16 -8.90 -2.62
CA SER A 44 -5.34 -9.77 -2.73
C SER A 44 -5.23 -11.07 -1.91
N GLN A 45 -4.01 -11.52 -1.60
CA GLN A 45 -3.78 -12.73 -0.80
C GLN A 45 -4.01 -12.48 0.70
N VAL A 46 -3.96 -11.21 1.12
CA VAL A 46 -4.20 -10.81 2.51
C VAL A 46 -5.71 -10.89 2.79
N LYS A 47 -6.12 -11.99 3.42
CA LYS A 47 -7.53 -12.22 3.77
C LYS A 47 -8.05 -11.16 4.75
N GLY A 48 -9.34 -10.84 4.66
CA GLY A 48 -10.02 -9.95 5.62
C GLY A 48 -9.88 -8.45 5.31
N ILE A 49 -9.38 -8.09 4.12
CA ILE A 49 -9.49 -6.73 3.59
C ILE A 49 -10.90 -6.55 3.03
N SER A 50 -11.64 -5.55 3.51
CA SER A 50 -13.02 -5.26 3.07
C SER A 50 -13.04 -4.40 1.80
N SER A 51 -12.15 -3.41 1.71
CA SER A 51 -11.99 -2.54 0.56
C SER A 51 -10.61 -1.88 0.55
N THR A 52 -10.20 -1.39 -0.62
CA THR A 52 -8.95 -0.66 -0.83
C THR A 52 -9.19 0.54 -1.72
N GLU A 53 -8.47 1.63 -1.49
CA GLU A 53 -8.36 2.76 -2.42
C GLU A 53 -6.88 3.05 -2.65
N SER A 54 -6.50 3.35 -3.90
CA SER A 54 -5.11 3.59 -4.29
C SER A 54 -4.94 5.04 -4.75
N PHE A 55 -3.91 5.70 -4.21
CA PHE A 55 -3.57 7.08 -4.55
C PHE A 55 -2.25 7.11 -5.31
N LEU A 56 -2.30 7.49 -6.59
CA LEU A 56 -1.09 7.64 -7.39
C LEU A 56 -0.43 8.99 -7.09
N MET A 57 0.77 8.94 -6.51
CA MET A 57 1.54 10.15 -6.24
C MET A 57 2.18 10.66 -7.53
N LEU A 58 1.67 11.76 -8.08
CA LEU A 58 2.20 12.36 -9.32
C LEU A 58 3.43 13.23 -9.06
N LYS A 59 3.49 13.87 -7.89
CA LYS A 59 4.60 14.72 -7.47
C LYS A 59 4.71 14.73 -5.95
N GLY A 60 5.93 14.50 -5.44
CA GLY A 60 6.26 14.61 -4.03
C GLY A 60 7.34 15.66 -3.82
N TYR A 61 7.37 16.27 -2.64
CA TYR A 61 8.41 17.19 -2.21
C TYR A 61 8.94 16.71 -0.86
N ASN A 62 10.26 16.64 -0.71
CA ASN A 62 10.95 16.34 0.55
C ASN A 62 10.43 15.10 1.31
N LYS A 63 10.00 14.05 0.58
CA LYS A 63 9.29 12.92 1.19
C LYS A 63 10.17 12.06 2.10
N TYR A 64 11.45 11.93 1.79
CA TYR A 64 12.39 11.02 2.47
C TYR A 64 13.69 11.72 2.89
N ILE A 65 13.65 13.06 2.99
CA ILE A 65 14.81 13.92 3.25
C ILE A 65 14.66 14.56 4.62
#